data_AF-A0A5K0X978-F1
#
_entry.id   AF-A0A5K0X978-F1
#
_cell.length_a   1.000
_cell.length_b   1.000
_cell.length_c   1.000
_cell.angle_alpha   90.00
_cell.angle_beta   90.00
_cell.angle_gamma   90.00
#
_symmetry.space_group_name_H-M   'P 1'
#
loop_
_entity.id
_entity.type
_entity.pdbx_description
1 polymer ?
#
loop_
_entity_poly.entity_id
_entity_poly.type
_entity_poly.pdbx_seq_one_letter_code
_entity_poly.pdbx_strand_id
1 'polypeptide(L)'
;LLSEAEVMSPSIIDRAIQETEAGFTTLVSEQWTTKPQMATVGSCCLVGVICQRTLHVANLGDSRVVLGKYLGREIAAIQLSTEHNANQEAVRQELKAMHPDDSQIVVLKHGVWRIKGIIQ
;
A
#
# COMPACT_ATOMS: atom_id res chain seq x y z
N LEU A 1 7.25 -10.54 35.04
CA LEU A 1 7.78 -11.38 33.96
C LEU A 1 7.35 -10.74 32.65
N LEU A 2 8.17 -9.84 32.12
CA LEU A 2 7.99 -9.35 30.75
C LEU A 2 8.37 -10.54 29.87
N SER A 3 7.38 -11.14 29.21
CA SER A 3 7.58 -12.19 28.23
C SER A 3 8.52 -11.70 27.13
N GLU A 4 9.31 -12.63 26.60
CA GLU A 4 10.28 -12.46 25.52
C GLU A 4 9.85 -11.40 24.51
N ALA A 5 10.78 -10.51 24.14
CA ALA A 5 10.55 -9.51 23.11
C ALA A 5 9.98 -10.20 21.87
N GLU A 6 8.71 -9.94 21.58
CA GLU A 6 8.05 -10.45 20.38
C GLU A 6 8.88 -9.98 19.19
N VAL A 7 9.57 -10.92 18.55
CA VAL A 7 10.42 -10.63 17.40
C VAL A 7 9.49 -10.11 16.31
N MET A 8 9.77 -8.91 15.80
CA MET A 8 9.00 -8.34 14.71
C MET A 8 8.90 -9.34 13.56
N SER A 9 7.68 -9.62 13.13
CA SER A 9 7.36 -10.56 12.06
C SER A 9 6.43 -9.90 11.03
N PRO A 10 6.41 -10.38 9.78
CA PRO A 10 5.51 -9.86 8.75
C PRO A 10 4.03 -9.90 9.17
N SER A 11 3.62 -10.97 9.87
CA SER A 11 2.23 -11.14 10.31
C SER A 11 1.76 -10.09 11.32
N ILE A 12 2.68 -9.52 12.12
CA ILE A 12 2.35 -8.41 13.02
C ILE A 12 1.99 -7.16 12.22
N ILE A 13 2.75 -6.88 11.15
CA ILE A 13 2.52 -5.73 10.27
C ILE A 13 1.22 -5.93 9.49
N ASP A 14 1.01 -7.13 8.93
CA ASP A 14 -0.23 -7.46 8.22
C ASP A 14 -1.45 -7.30 9.12
N ARG A 15 -1.39 -7.81 10.36
CA ARG A 15 -2.47 -7.67 11.33
C ARG A 15 -2.72 -6.20 11.69
N ALA A 16 -1.68 -5.42 11.93
CA ALA A 16 -1.82 -4.00 12.25
C ALA A 16 -2.52 -3.22 11.12
N ILE A 17 -2.19 -3.55 9.86
CA ILE A 17 -2.83 -2.95 8.68
C ILE A 17 -4.30 -3.38 8.58
N GLN A 18 -4.59 -4.68 8.75
CA GLN A 18 -5.96 -5.21 8.71
C GLN A 18 -6.84 -4.60 9.80
N GLU A 19 -6.35 -4.49 11.04
CA GLU A 19 -7.08 -3.88 12.14
C GLU A 19 -7.31 -2.38 11.90
N THR A 20 -6.35 -1.67 11.31
CA THR A 20 -6.50 -0.25 10.92
C THR A 20 -7.59 -0.07 9.86
N GLU A 21 -7.58 -0.90 8.81
CA GLU A 21 -8.59 -0.84 7.73
C GLU A 21 -9.99 -1.19 8.23
N ALA A 22 -10.11 -2.21 9.09
CA ALA A 22 -11.37 -2.58 9.72
C ALA A 22 -11.93 -1.45 10.61
N GLY A 23 -11.05 -0.78 11.37
CA GLY A 23 -11.41 0.38 12.18
C GLY A 23 -11.90 1.56 11.33
N PHE A 24 -11.22 1.86 10.23
CA PHE A 24 -11.65 2.90 9.30
C PHE A 24 -12.99 2.57 8.64
N THR A 25 -13.18 1.32 8.19
CA THR A 25 -14.45 0.86 7.60
C THR A 25 -15.62 0.99 8.58
N THR A 26 -15.39 0.65 9.86
CA THR A 26 -16.38 0.83 10.93
C THR A 26 -16.73 2.32 11.08
N LEU A 27 -15.71 3.18 11.14
CA LEU A 27 -15.89 4.63 11.27
C LEU A 27 -16.66 5.24 10.09
N VAL A 28 -16.38 4.81 8.85
CA VAL A 28 -17.10 5.22 7.64
C VAL A 28 -18.57 4.82 7.73
N SER A 29 -18.84 3.58 8.16
CA SER A 29 -20.20 3.05 8.29
C SER A 29 -21.01 3.81 9.34
N GLU A 30 -20.43 4.05 10.52
CA GLU A 30 -21.07 4.80 11.60
C GLU A 30 -21.34 6.27 11.22
N GLN A 31 -20.44 6.88 10.44
CA GLN A 31 -20.56 8.28 10.04
C GLN A 31 -21.25 8.49 8.69
N TRP A 32 -21.75 7.45 8.03
CA TRP A 32 -22.32 7.53 6.67
C TRP A 32 -23.34 8.68 6.50
N THR A 33 -24.29 8.79 7.43
CA THR A 33 -25.36 9.81 7.36
C THR A 33 -24.86 11.23 7.61
N THR A 34 -23.77 11.40 8.38
CA THR A 34 -23.28 12.73 8.80
C THR A 34 -22.06 13.19 8.02
N LYS A 35 -21.25 12.27 7.52
CA LYS A 35 -20.00 12.51 6.78
C LYS A 35 -19.79 11.48 5.65
N PRO A 36 -20.70 11.42 4.65
CA PRO A 36 -20.60 10.45 3.55
C PRO A 36 -19.31 10.57 2.72
N GLN A 37 -18.68 11.76 2.70
CA GLN A 37 -17.39 11.98 2.04
C GLN A 37 -16.26 11.10 2.58
N MET A 38 -16.41 10.53 3.78
CA MET A 38 -15.42 9.58 4.31
C MET A 38 -15.32 8.31 3.47
N ALA A 39 -16.39 7.91 2.77
CA ALA A 39 -16.36 6.74 1.89
C ALA A 39 -15.61 6.99 0.57
N THR A 40 -15.25 8.25 0.27
CA THR A 40 -14.58 8.63 -0.97
C THR A 40 -13.10 8.97 -0.77
N VAL A 41 -12.59 8.87 0.46
CA VAL A 41 -11.18 9.11 0.77
C VAL A 41 -10.46 7.79 1.01
N GLY A 42 -9.17 7.80 0.72
CA GLY A 42 -8.24 6.71 1.00
C GLY A 42 -6.83 7.25 1.05
N SER A 43 -5.87 6.41 1.44
CA SER A 43 -4.46 6.76 1.46
C SER A 43 -3.62 5.54 1.09
N CYS A 44 -2.51 5.78 0.41
CA CYS A 44 -1.42 4.80 0.38
C CYS A 44 -0.86 4.64 1.81
N CYS A 45 -0.39 3.44 2.12
CA CYS A 45 0.21 3.11 3.41
C CYS A 45 1.57 2.45 3.18
N LEU A 46 2.64 3.12 3.60
CA LEU A 46 4.00 2.59 3.57
C LEU A 46 4.51 2.51 5.01
N VAL A 47 4.82 1.29 5.45
CA VAL A 47 5.28 1.00 6.81
C VAL A 47 6.74 0.57 6.75
N GLY A 48 7.55 1.16 7.63
CA GLY A 48 8.95 0.77 7.86
C GLY A 48 9.18 0.53 9.35
N VAL A 49 9.57 -0.69 9.72
CA VAL A 49 9.89 -1.04 11.13
C VAL A 49 11.33 -1.51 11.22
N ILE A 50 12.12 -0.87 12.07
CA ILE A 50 13.50 -1.28 12.34
C ILE A 50 13.53 -1.98 13.70
N CYS A 51 13.86 -3.28 13.70
CA CYS A 51 13.99 -4.08 14.91
C CYS A 51 15.23 -4.96 14.79
N GLN A 52 16.09 -4.96 15.82
CA GLN A 52 17.29 -5.81 15.88
C GLN A 52 18.18 -5.74 14.61
N ARG A 53 18.37 -4.54 14.05
CA ARG A 53 19.12 -4.28 12.79
C ARG A 53 18.48 -4.84 11.51
N THR A 54 17.25 -5.30 11.59
CA THR A 54 16.42 -5.71 10.44
C THR A 54 15.41 -4.62 10.14
N LEU A 55 15.30 -4.22 8.87
CA LEU A 55 14.25 -3.33 8.38
C LEU A 55 13.15 -4.17 7.72
N HIS A 56 11.94 -4.08 8.26
CA HIS A 56 10.72 -4.63 7.66
C HIS A 56 10.00 -3.52 6.90
N VAL A 57 9.53 -3.83 5.70
CA VAL A 57 8.79 -2.90 4.83
C VAL A 57 7.49 -3.55 4.40
N ALA A 58 6.39 -2.81 4.51
CA ALA A 58 5.11 -3.17 3.88
C ALA A 58 4.59 -1.96 3.10
N ASN A 59 4.16 -2.18 1.85
CA ASN A 59 3.70 -1.11 0.96
C ASN A 59 2.33 -1.44 0.37
N LEU A 60 1.37 -0.56 0.59
CA LEU A 60 0.01 -0.63 0.06
C LEU A 60 -0.24 0.65 -0.74
N GLY A 61 -0.20 0.52 -2.06
CA GLY A 61 -0.37 1.63 -3.00
C GLY A 61 0.93 2.01 -3.70
N ASP A 62 1.04 3.26 -4.14
CA ASP A 62 2.08 3.73 -5.04
C ASP A 62 3.23 4.50 -4.37
N SER A 63 3.26 4.52 -3.04
CA SER A 63 4.41 4.96 -2.26
C SER A 63 5.65 4.09 -2.53
N ARG A 64 6.84 4.65 -2.28
CA ARG A 64 8.13 3.97 -2.49
C ARG A 64 9.08 4.17 -1.31
N VAL A 65 9.73 3.09 -0.88
CA VAL A 65 10.92 3.18 0.00
C VAL A 65 12.20 2.97 -0.81
N VAL A 66 13.18 3.84 -0.55
CA VAL A 66 14.51 3.78 -1.16
C VAL A 66 15.56 3.87 -0.05
N LEU A 67 16.45 2.87 0.00
CA LEU A 67 17.60 2.85 0.89
C LEU A 67 18.79 3.53 0.23
N GLY A 68 19.31 4.57 0.87
CA GLY A 68 20.60 5.14 0.54
C GLY A 68 21.73 4.32 1.17
N LYS A 69 22.53 3.63 0.35
CA LYS A 69 23.72 2.89 0.80
C LYS A 69 24.98 3.68 0.47
N TYR A 70 25.68 4.16 1.49
CA TYR A 70 26.97 4.83 1.31
C TYR A 70 28.07 3.83 0.93
N LEU A 71 28.74 4.07 -0.19
CA LEU A 71 29.82 3.23 -0.72
C LEU A 71 31.21 3.89 -0.57
N GLY A 72 31.34 4.91 0.28
CA GLY A 72 32.60 5.58 0.58
C GLY A 72 32.88 6.87 -0.21
N ARG A 73 32.32 7.01 -1.42
CA ARG A 73 32.38 8.25 -2.23
C ARG A 73 31.04 8.64 -2.85
N GLU A 74 30.12 7.69 -2.94
CA GLU A 74 28.80 7.85 -3.53
C GLU A 74 27.75 7.17 -2.66
N ILE A 75 26.48 7.50 -2.91
CA ILE A 75 25.32 6.85 -2.30
C ILE A 75 24.58 6.11 -3.40
N ALA A 76 24.51 4.79 -3.29
CA ALA A 76 23.65 3.98 -4.13
C ALA A 76 22.20 4.05 -3.62
N ALA A 77 21.25 4.33 -4.51
CA ALA A 77 19.82 4.30 -4.22
C ALA A 77 19.26 2.90 -4.52
N ILE A 78 18.80 2.19 -3.50
CA ILE A 78 18.28 0.82 -3.61
C ILE A 78 16.79 0.85 -3.27
N GLN A 79 15.92 0.60 -4.24
CA GLN A 79 14.49 0.49 -4.01
C GLN A 79 14.18 -0.79 -3.21
N LEU A 80 13.38 -0.65 -2.14
CA LEU A 80 13.03 -1.75 -1.23
C LEU A 80 11.56 -2.17 -1.30
N SER A 81 10.73 -1.50 -2.11
CA SER A 81 9.32 -1.84 -2.30
C SER A 81 8.96 -1.87 -3.79
N THR A 82 7.88 -2.59 -4.12
CA THR A 82 7.22 -2.47 -5.44
C THR A 82 5.99 -1.58 -5.27
N GLU A 83 5.72 -0.68 -6.22
CA GLU A 83 4.49 0.11 -6.23
C GLU A 83 3.31 -0.71 -6.74
N HIS A 84 2.18 -0.60 -6.06
CA HIS A 84 0.91 -1.10 -6.54
C HIS A 84 0.19 -0.01 -7.34
N ASN A 85 0.54 0.13 -8.62
CA ASN A 85 0.04 1.17 -9.52
C ASN A 85 -0.36 0.57 -10.88
N ALA A 86 -1.42 1.08 -11.52
CA ALA A 86 -1.89 0.62 -12.82
C ALA A 86 -0.87 0.80 -13.97
N ASN A 87 0.19 1.57 -13.78
CA ASN A 87 1.32 1.65 -14.72
C ASN A 87 2.19 0.38 -14.71
N GLN A 88 2.10 -0.47 -13.68
CA GLN A 88 2.70 -1.80 -13.66
C GLN A 88 1.81 -2.81 -14.41
N GLU A 89 2.38 -3.55 -15.37
CA GLU A 89 1.61 -4.53 -16.17
C GLU A 89 1.02 -5.64 -15.30
N ALA A 90 1.75 -6.13 -14.30
CA ALA A 90 1.26 -7.17 -13.40
C ALA A 90 -0.04 -6.75 -12.70
N VAL A 91 -0.09 -5.49 -12.21
CA VAL A 91 -1.28 -4.91 -11.58
C VAL A 91 -2.45 -4.82 -12.57
N ARG A 92 -2.18 -4.46 -13.83
CA ARG A 92 -3.23 -4.44 -14.87
C ARG A 92 -3.82 -5.82 -15.12
N GLN A 93 -2.98 -6.84 -15.17
CA GLN A 93 -3.42 -8.22 -15.39
C GLN A 93 -4.21 -8.75 -14.19
N GLU A 94 -3.76 -8.47 -12.98
CA GLU A 94 -4.48 -8.79 -11.74
C GLU A 94 -5.88 -8.15 -11.71
N LEU A 95 -5.97 -6.84 -11.98
CA LEU A 95 -7.24 -6.11 -12.02
C LEU A 95 -8.21 -6.70 -13.05
N LYS A 96 -7.73 -7.02 -14.26
CA LYS A 96 -8.53 -7.66 -15.31
C LYS A 96 -9.01 -9.06 -14.90
N ALA A 97 -8.15 -9.86 -14.26
CA ALA A 97 -8.51 -11.20 -13.82
C ALA A 97 -9.58 -11.18 -12.71
N MET A 98 -9.52 -10.20 -11.81
CA MET A 98 -10.52 -10.01 -10.75
C MET A 98 -11.84 -9.42 -11.27
N HIS A 99 -11.83 -8.75 -12.43
CA HIS A 99 -12.99 -8.04 -13.00
C HIS A 99 -13.25 -8.47 -14.45
N PRO A 100 -13.56 -9.76 -14.70
CA PRO A 100 -13.68 -10.30 -16.07
C PRO A 100 -14.78 -9.62 -16.89
N ASP A 101 -15.83 -9.12 -16.22
CA ASP A 101 -16.97 -8.47 -16.87
C ASP A 101 -16.79 -6.96 -17.08
N ASP A 102 -15.74 -6.35 -16.52
CA ASP A 102 -15.45 -4.92 -16.72
C ASP A 102 -14.23 -4.73 -17.64
N SER A 103 -14.49 -4.77 -18.95
CA SER A 103 -13.47 -4.50 -19.98
C SER A 103 -12.78 -3.14 -19.86
N GLN A 104 -13.35 -2.21 -19.07
CA GLN A 104 -12.82 -0.87 -18.85
C GLN A 104 -12.20 -0.69 -17.45
N ILE A 105 -11.97 -1.75 -16.67
CA ILE A 105 -11.41 -1.63 -15.31
C ILE A 105 -10.07 -0.87 -15.29
N VAL A 106 -9.26 -1.02 -16.34
CA VAL A 106 -8.03 -0.25 -16.58
C VAL A 106 -8.10 0.46 -17.93
N VAL A 107 -7.79 1.76 -17.96
CA VAL A 107 -7.86 2.59 -19.16
C VAL A 107 -6.58 3.40 -19.36
N LEU A 108 -6.14 3.52 -20.61
CA LEU A 108 -5.05 4.42 -20.98
C LEU A 108 -5.63 5.79 -21.30
N LYS A 109 -5.28 6.81 -20.52
CA LYS A 109 -5.73 8.19 -20.73
C LYS A 109 -4.52 9.12 -20.73
N HIS A 110 -4.35 9.93 -21.77
CA HIS A 110 -3.23 10.87 -21.90
C HIS A 110 -1.85 10.21 -21.65
N GLY A 111 -1.65 8.98 -22.14
CA GLY A 111 -0.39 8.24 -21.99
C GLY A 111 -0.15 7.60 -20.61
N VAL A 112 -1.10 7.67 -19.68
CA VAL A 112 -0.98 7.09 -18.33
C VAL A 112 -2.12 6.10 -18.08
N TRP A 113 -1.79 4.92 -17.53
CA TRP A 113 -2.79 3.92 -17.14
C TRP A 113 -3.50 4.35 -15.86
N ARG A 114 -4.83 4.20 -15.84
CA ARG A 114 -5.68 4.55 -14.70
C ARG A 114 -6.70 3.46 -14.43
N ILE A 115 -7.12 3.35 -13.18
CA ILE A 115 -8.23 2.49 -12.77
C ILE A 115 -9.53 3.28 -12.97
N LYS A 116 -10.56 2.64 -13.52
CA LYS A 116 -11.88 3.25 -13.71
C LYS A 116 -12.43 3.74 -12.37
N GLY A 117 -12.87 4.99 -12.33
CA GLY A 117 -13.47 5.59 -11.13
C GLY A 117 -12.49 6.06 -10.06
N ILE A 118 -11.18 5.83 -10.22
CA ILE A 118 -10.15 6.30 -9.29
C ILE A 118 -9.36 7.45 -9.94
N ILE A 119 -9.28 8.57 -9.23
CA ILE A 119 -8.36 9.66 -9.58
C ILE A 119 -7.05 9.37 -8.83
N GLN A 120 -6.02 8.97 -9.57
CA GLN A 120 -4.63 8.97 -9.10
C GLN A 120 -3.95 10.27 -9.53
#